data_AF-A0ABD7Q3K9-F1
#
_entry.id   AF-A0ABD7Q3K9-F1
#
_cell.length_a   1.000
_cell.length_b   1.000
_cell.length_c   1.000
_cell.angle_alpha   90.00
_cell.angle_beta   90.00
_cell.angle_gamma   90.00
#
_symmetry.space_group_name_H-M   'P 1'
#
loop_
_entity.id
_entity.type
_entity.pdbx_description
1 polymer ?
#
loop_
_entity_poly.entity_id
_entity_poly.type
_entity_poly.pdbx_seq_one_letter_code
_entity_poly.pdbx_strand_id
1 'polypeptide(L)'
;MSDESLAIIREQEAYIHVHPPVGIFRFAAEGSQTRDGGTVKIASSGVMINLKSGASVQLAQVGDRVVYPDGTAALIATGAGKEHRFGQVQAALVGSRLDNGDEIINTPQDSLLIIQRSGEAMPVDFLVEHS
;
A
#
# COMPACT_ATOMS: atom_id res chain seq x y z
N MET A 1 2.08 -30.83 16.38
CA MET A 1 2.67 -30.25 15.16
C MET A 1 3.20 -31.40 14.31
N SER A 2 2.91 -31.41 13.01
CA SER A 2 3.38 -32.47 12.11
C SER A 2 4.79 -32.17 11.58
N ASP A 3 5.48 -33.19 11.08
CA ASP A 3 6.78 -33.04 10.43
C ASP A 3 6.70 -32.13 9.20
N GLU A 4 5.58 -32.15 8.48
CA GLU A 4 5.28 -31.25 7.36
C GLU A 4 5.21 -29.78 7.80
N SER A 5 4.54 -29.48 8.92
CA SER A 5 4.51 -28.12 9.46
C SER A 5 5.89 -27.62 9.84
N LEU A 6 6.75 -28.50 10.38
CA LEU A 6 8.13 -28.15 10.74
C LEU A 6 9.01 -27.91 9.51
N ALA A 7 8.80 -28.66 8.42
CA ALA A 7 9.52 -28.46 7.16
C ALA A 7 9.22 -27.09 6.56
N ILE A 8 7.93 -26.70 6.50
CA ILE A 8 7.50 -25.38 6.01
C ILE A 8 8.13 -24.25 6.84
N ILE A 9 8.14 -24.38 8.17
CA ILE A 9 8.75 -23.37 9.05
C ILE A 9 10.25 -23.22 8.75
N ARG A 10 10.98 -24.34 8.64
CA ARG A 10 12.43 -24.31 8.36
C ARG A 10 12.75 -23.73 7.00
N GLU A 11 11.95 -24.06 5.98
CA GLU A 11 12.10 -23.49 4.64
C GLU A 11 11.88 -21.97 4.67
N GLN A 12 10.82 -21.52 5.34
CA GLN A 12 10.53 -20.09 5.50
C GLN A 12 11.62 -19.36 6.29
N GLU A 13 12.17 -19.96 7.34
CA GLU A 13 13.29 -19.40 8.12
C GLU A 13 14.56 -19.26 7.28
N ALA A 14 14.92 -20.30 6.52
CA ALA A 14 16.06 -20.26 5.61
C ALA A 14 15.88 -19.18 4.54
N TYR A 15 14.67 -19.08 3.97
CA TYR A 15 14.31 -18.05 3.01
C TYR A 15 14.47 -16.64 3.60
N ILE A 16 13.89 -16.37 4.77
CA ILE A 16 13.97 -15.05 5.42
C ILE A 16 15.42 -14.68 5.76
N HIS A 17 16.26 -15.66 6.11
CA HIS A 17 17.66 -15.44 6.41
C HIS A 17 18.48 -15.03 5.18
N VAL A 18 18.25 -15.69 4.03
CA VAL A 18 18.94 -15.38 2.76
C VAL A 18 18.39 -14.10 2.11
N HIS A 19 17.12 -13.78 2.35
CA HIS A 19 16.42 -12.62 1.77
C HIS A 19 16.00 -11.62 2.87
N PRO A 20 16.96 -10.96 3.54
CA PRO A 20 16.65 -10.00 4.60
C PRO A 20 15.82 -8.82 4.06
N PRO A 21 14.96 -8.20 4.91
CA PRO A 21 14.25 -6.98 4.55
C PRO A 21 15.21 -5.84 4.19
N VAL A 22 14.96 -5.16 3.06
CA VAL A 22 15.73 -3.98 2.60
C VAL A 22 14.85 -2.74 2.42
N GLY A 23 13.53 -2.88 2.49
CA GLY A 23 12.58 -1.77 2.39
C GLY A 23 11.20 -2.16 2.88
N ILE A 24 10.39 -1.14 3.21
CA ILE A 24 8.98 -1.30 3.55
C ILE A 24 8.13 -0.31 2.78
N PHE A 25 6.93 -0.73 2.40
CA PHE A 25 5.93 0.11 1.76
C PHE A 25 4.60 -0.03 2.48
N ARG A 26 4.11 1.07 3.07
CA ARG A 26 2.86 1.06 3.83
C ARG A 26 1.69 1.31 2.89
N PHE A 27 0.60 0.58 3.09
CA PHE A 27 -0.65 0.82 2.38
C PHE A 27 -1.23 2.19 2.72
N ALA A 28 -1.73 2.90 1.73
CA ALA A 28 -2.53 4.09 1.95
C ALA A 28 -3.94 3.70 2.41
N ALA A 29 -4.58 4.61 3.13
CA ALA A 29 -5.93 4.46 3.69
C ALA A 29 -6.63 5.82 3.71
N GLU A 30 -7.94 5.84 4.00
CA GLU A 30 -8.65 7.09 4.28
C GLU A 30 -7.91 7.90 5.35
N GLY A 31 -7.77 9.21 5.11
CA GLY A 31 -6.99 10.11 5.96
C GLY A 31 -5.48 10.17 5.65
N SER A 32 -4.98 9.38 4.69
CA SER A 32 -3.61 9.54 4.17
C SER A 32 -3.46 10.91 3.50
N GLN A 33 -2.29 11.52 3.66
CA GLN A 33 -2.02 12.89 3.18
C GLN A 33 -0.98 12.90 2.08
N THR A 34 -1.14 13.85 1.16
CA THR A 34 -0.21 14.09 0.08
C THR A 34 0.74 15.25 0.39
N ARG A 35 1.78 15.41 -0.44
CA ARG A 35 2.78 16.47 -0.26
C ARG A 35 2.15 17.86 -0.39
N ASP A 36 1.23 18.03 -1.32
CA ASP A 36 0.62 19.35 -1.60
C ASP A 36 -0.65 19.59 -0.76
N GLY A 37 -0.84 18.83 0.32
CA GLY A 37 -1.90 19.04 1.31
C GLY A 37 -3.22 18.35 1.02
N GLY A 38 -3.28 17.48 0.00
CA GLY A 38 -4.42 16.64 -0.31
C GLY A 38 -4.65 15.57 0.76
N THR A 39 -5.91 15.13 0.91
CA THR A 39 -6.30 14.05 1.82
C THR A 39 -7.15 13.01 1.08
N VAL A 40 -6.81 11.73 1.24
CA VAL A 40 -7.64 10.60 0.75
C VAL A 40 -8.96 10.57 1.52
N LYS A 41 -10.09 10.82 0.84
CA LYS A 41 -11.42 10.93 1.48
C LYS A 41 -12.34 9.76 1.22
N ILE A 42 -12.33 9.23 0.01
CA ILE A 42 -13.20 8.13 -0.40
C ILE A 42 -12.27 7.01 -0.83
N ALA A 43 -12.14 5.99 0.02
CA ALA A 43 -11.53 4.75 -0.38
C ALA A 43 -12.63 3.75 -0.76
N SER A 44 -12.42 3.02 -1.85
CA SER A 44 -13.45 2.16 -2.44
C SER A 44 -13.10 0.67 -2.46
N SER A 45 -12.04 0.28 -1.75
CA SER A 45 -11.55 -1.11 -1.74
C SER A 45 -12.49 -2.11 -1.07
N GLY A 46 -13.34 -1.65 -0.13
CA GLY A 46 -14.11 -2.52 0.75
C GLY A 46 -13.27 -3.23 1.82
N VAL A 47 -11.96 -2.94 1.91
CA VAL A 47 -11.05 -3.54 2.90
C VAL A 47 -10.92 -2.59 4.08
N MET A 48 -11.56 -2.95 5.20
CA MET A 48 -11.53 -2.19 6.45
C MET A 48 -10.30 -2.55 7.29
N ILE A 49 -9.70 -1.54 7.91
CA ILE A 49 -8.63 -1.69 8.89
C ILE A 49 -8.90 -0.83 10.12
N ASN A 50 -8.59 -1.38 11.30
CA ASN A 50 -8.73 -0.65 12.56
C ASN A 50 -7.44 0.12 12.84
N LEU A 51 -7.59 1.43 13.03
CA LEU A 51 -6.53 2.30 13.48
C LEU A 51 -6.32 2.15 14.98
N LYS A 52 -5.13 2.54 15.48
CA LYS A 52 -4.85 2.61 16.92
C LYS A 52 -5.81 3.51 17.70
N SER A 53 -6.40 4.51 17.03
CA SER A 53 -7.42 5.38 17.62
C SER A 53 -8.76 4.66 17.88
N GLY A 54 -8.93 3.42 17.40
CA GLY A 54 -10.20 2.68 17.42
C GLY A 54 -11.12 2.99 16.23
N ALA A 55 -10.77 3.94 15.37
CA ALA A 55 -11.50 4.19 14.14
C ALA A 55 -11.29 3.06 13.14
N SER A 56 -12.34 2.68 12.41
CA SER A 56 -12.25 1.77 11.27
C SER A 56 -12.25 2.59 10.00
N VAL A 57 -11.25 2.38 9.15
CA VAL A 57 -11.08 3.11 7.87
C VAL A 57 -10.85 2.12 6.73
N GLN A 58 -11.13 2.53 5.51
CA GLN A 58 -10.83 1.71 4.34
C GLN A 58 -9.41 1.94 3.82
N LEU A 59 -8.77 0.87 3.34
CA LEU A 59 -7.54 0.97 2.56
C LEU A 59 -7.83 1.57 1.18
N ALA A 60 -6.93 2.42 0.70
CA ALA A 60 -7.07 3.10 -0.58
C ALA A 60 -6.56 2.24 -1.75
N GLN A 61 -7.07 2.51 -2.94
CA GLN A 61 -6.69 1.87 -4.18
C GLN A 61 -6.54 2.89 -5.31
N VAL A 62 -5.89 2.48 -6.41
CA VAL A 62 -5.78 3.30 -7.63
C VAL A 62 -7.17 3.75 -8.09
N GLY A 63 -7.32 5.01 -8.46
CA GLY A 63 -8.58 5.65 -8.83
C GLY A 63 -9.37 6.25 -7.67
N ASP A 64 -8.97 6.02 -6.42
CA ASP A 64 -9.59 6.71 -5.27
C ASP A 64 -9.28 8.21 -5.30
N ARG A 65 -10.20 8.99 -4.73
CA ARG A 65 -10.19 10.46 -4.80
C ARG A 65 -9.44 11.08 -3.63
N VAL A 66 -8.53 11.99 -3.95
CA VAL A 66 -7.85 12.88 -3.01
C VAL A 66 -8.43 14.28 -3.13
N VAL A 67 -8.75 14.91 -2.00
CA VAL A 67 -9.36 16.25 -1.95
C VAL A 67 -8.43 17.23 -1.27
N TYR A 68 -8.27 18.41 -1.85
CA TYR A 68 -7.42 19.49 -1.35
C TYR A 68 -8.22 20.54 -0.57
N PRO A 69 -7.56 21.40 0.25
CA PRO A 69 -8.24 22.43 1.03
C PRO A 69 -9.02 23.46 0.21
N ASP A 70 -8.61 23.70 -1.04
CA ASP A 70 -9.29 24.59 -1.99
C ASP A 70 -10.53 23.95 -2.65
N GLY A 71 -10.82 22.69 -2.34
CA GLY A 71 -11.93 21.92 -2.90
C GLY A 71 -11.63 21.21 -4.22
N THR A 72 -10.44 21.40 -4.80
CA THR A 72 -10.00 20.63 -5.96
C THR A 72 -9.77 19.16 -5.57
N ALA A 73 -9.67 18.31 -6.59
CA ALA A 73 -9.43 16.90 -6.38
C ALA A 73 -8.58 16.30 -7.50
N ALA A 74 -7.90 15.22 -7.15
CA ALA A 74 -7.06 14.41 -8.02
C ALA A 74 -7.34 12.93 -7.74
N LEU A 75 -6.95 12.06 -8.66
CA LEU A 75 -7.09 10.61 -8.52
C LEU A 75 -5.74 9.97 -8.26
N ILE A 76 -5.72 8.93 -7.42
CA ILE A 76 -4.53 8.11 -7.24
C ILE A 76 -4.25 7.37 -8.56
N ALA A 77 -3.06 7.55 -9.11
CA ALA A 77 -2.67 7.04 -10.43
C ALA A 77 -1.78 5.78 -10.36
N THR A 78 -0.95 5.64 -9.32
CA THR A 78 -0.04 4.50 -9.17
C THR A 78 -0.28 3.72 -7.89
N GLY A 79 0.14 2.45 -7.83
CA GLY A 79 -0.14 1.56 -6.71
C GLY A 79 0.88 0.44 -6.56
N ALA A 80 0.48 -0.59 -5.84
CA ALA A 80 1.34 -1.71 -5.46
C ALA A 80 1.54 -2.76 -6.57
N GLY A 81 1.03 -2.53 -7.79
CA GLY A 81 1.08 -3.49 -8.87
C GLY A 81 -0.04 -4.53 -8.84
N LYS A 82 -0.20 -5.27 -9.94
CA LYS A 82 -1.28 -6.29 -10.12
C LYS A 82 -1.23 -7.44 -9.11
N GLU A 83 -0.06 -7.71 -8.54
CA GLU A 83 0.12 -8.76 -7.53
C GLU A 83 -0.47 -8.36 -6.17
N HIS A 84 -0.66 -7.06 -5.93
CA HIS A 84 -1.15 -6.50 -4.67
C HIS A 84 -2.41 -5.66 -4.90
N ARG A 85 -3.54 -6.35 -5.05
CA ARG A 85 -4.83 -5.76 -5.43
C ARG A 85 -5.95 -6.03 -4.43
N PHE A 86 -6.89 -5.10 -4.35
CA PHE A 86 -8.19 -5.31 -3.73
C PHE A 86 -9.20 -5.60 -4.85
N GLY A 87 -9.59 -6.87 -4.97
CA GLY A 87 -10.39 -7.32 -6.12
C GLY A 87 -9.60 -7.23 -7.43
N GLN A 88 -9.97 -6.30 -8.31
CA GLN A 88 -9.31 -6.08 -9.61
C GLN A 88 -8.41 -4.83 -9.64
N VAL A 89 -8.42 -4.02 -8.58
CA VAL A 89 -7.74 -2.72 -8.57
C VAL A 89 -6.54 -2.77 -7.64
N GLN A 90 -5.42 -2.20 -8.09
CA GLN A 90 -4.18 -2.19 -7.32
C GLN A 90 -4.35 -1.37 -6.04
N ALA A 91 -3.80 -1.85 -4.94
CA ALA A 91 -3.79 -1.08 -3.70
C ALA A 91 -2.90 0.15 -3.81
N ALA A 92 -3.29 1.25 -3.17
CA ALA A 92 -2.47 2.46 -3.08
C ALA A 92 -1.49 2.34 -1.92
N LEU A 93 -0.32 2.98 -2.06
CA LEU A 93 0.75 2.96 -1.07
C LEU A 93 1.15 4.40 -0.69
N VAL A 94 1.86 4.54 0.42
CA VAL A 94 2.74 5.70 0.61
C VAL A 94 3.82 5.65 -0.48
N GLY A 95 3.95 6.73 -1.25
CA GLY A 95 4.72 6.80 -2.49
C GLY A 95 3.88 6.76 -3.77
N SER A 96 2.58 6.43 -3.68
CA SER A 96 1.67 6.51 -4.84
C SER A 96 1.55 7.94 -5.36
N ARG A 97 1.64 8.09 -6.68
CA ARG A 97 1.47 9.35 -7.42
C ARG A 97 0.00 9.57 -7.77
N LEU A 98 -0.36 10.83 -7.91
CA LEU A 98 -1.68 11.28 -8.34
C LEU A 98 -1.62 11.74 -9.81
N ASP A 99 -2.77 11.80 -10.46
CA ASP A 99 -2.91 12.27 -11.86
C ASP A 99 -2.50 13.73 -12.08
N ASN A 100 -2.40 14.52 -11.01
CA ASN A 100 -1.89 15.89 -11.02
C ASN A 100 -0.40 16.02 -10.65
N GLY A 101 0.30 14.90 -10.44
CA GLY A 101 1.74 14.86 -10.10
C GLY A 101 2.08 14.88 -8.60
N ASP A 102 1.09 15.07 -7.72
CA ASP A 102 1.30 14.99 -6.26
C ASP A 102 1.57 13.53 -5.82
N GLU A 103 1.91 13.32 -4.55
CA GLU A 103 2.28 12.02 -3.97
C GLU A 103 1.72 11.85 -2.56
N ILE A 104 1.23 10.66 -2.24
CA ILE A 104 0.89 10.27 -0.88
C ILE A 104 2.19 10.09 -0.07
N ILE A 105 2.37 10.89 0.98
CA ILE A 105 3.60 10.90 1.78
C ILE A 105 3.45 10.27 3.17
N ASN A 106 2.21 10.03 3.62
CA ASN A 106 1.96 9.39 4.90
C ASN A 106 0.64 8.60 4.89
N THR A 107 0.42 7.83 5.95
CA THR A 107 -0.83 7.11 6.16
C THR A 107 -1.11 6.92 7.65
N PRO A 108 -2.38 6.99 8.09
CA PRO A 108 -2.74 6.77 9.49
C PRO A 108 -2.74 5.29 9.91
N GLN A 109 -2.86 4.34 8.96
CA GLN A 109 -2.82 2.90 9.27
C GLN A 109 -1.40 2.44 9.54
N ASP A 110 -1.16 1.60 10.54
CA ASP A 110 0.20 1.19 10.93
C ASP A 110 0.40 -0.33 11.09
N SER A 111 -0.50 -1.12 10.51
CA SER A 111 -0.51 -2.57 10.68
C SER A 111 -0.27 -3.35 9.38
N LEU A 112 -0.42 -2.72 8.20
CA LEU A 112 -0.22 -3.40 6.92
C LEU A 112 0.89 -2.74 6.09
N LEU A 113 1.82 -3.58 5.60
CA LEU A 113 2.92 -3.18 4.74
C LEU A 113 3.34 -4.30 3.80
N ILE A 114 4.05 -3.93 2.73
CA ILE A 114 4.82 -4.82 1.86
C ILE A 114 6.29 -4.72 2.27
N ILE A 115 6.97 -5.86 2.36
CA ILE A 115 8.42 -5.93 2.62
C ILE A 115 9.13 -6.17 1.31
N GLN A 116 10.04 -5.28 0.95
CA GLN A 116 11.03 -5.57 -0.09
C GLN A 116 12.16 -6.39 0.53
N ARG A 117 12.48 -7.52 -0.08
CA ARG A 117 13.54 -8.41 0.39
C ARG A 117 14.74 -8.38 -0.56
N SER A 118 15.93 -8.53 0.01
CA SER A 118 17.17 -8.59 -0.77
C SER A 118 17.13 -9.74 -1.78
N GLY A 119 17.51 -9.48 -3.03
CA GLY A 119 17.53 -10.47 -4.10
C GLY A 119 16.15 -10.85 -4.66
N GLU A 120 15.07 -10.26 -4.15
CA GLU A 120 13.70 -10.49 -4.65
C GLU A 120 13.24 -9.32 -5.50
N ALA A 121 12.55 -9.64 -6.60
CA ALA A 121 11.96 -8.63 -7.46
C ALA A 121 10.67 -8.09 -6.86
N MET A 122 10.46 -6.78 -6.98
CA MET A 122 9.14 -6.17 -6.79
C MET A 122 8.32 -6.33 -8.08
N PRO A 123 6.98 -6.22 -8.02
CA PRO A 123 6.14 -6.23 -9.22
C PRO A 123 6.63 -5.22 -10.26
N VAL A 124 6.59 -5.58 -11.54
CA VAL A 124 7.08 -4.72 -12.64
C VAL A 124 6.30 -3.41 -12.79
N ASP A 125 5.08 -3.37 -12.26
CA ASP A 125 4.17 -2.22 -12.23
C ASP A 125 4.10 -1.56 -10.83
N PHE A 126 5.05 -1.85 -9.95
CA PHE A 126 5.11 -1.29 -8.59
C PHE A 126 5.45 0.20 -8.61
N LEU A 127 4.50 1.06 -8.22
CA LEU A 127 4.62 2.53 -8.20
C LEU A 127 5.03 3.15 -9.55
N VAL A 128 4.76 2.47 -10.65
CA VAL A 128 5.10 2.96 -12.00
C VAL A 128 3.98 3.82 -12.57
N GLU A 129 4.34 4.98 -13.13
CA GLU A 129 3.40 5.82 -13.89
C GLU A 129 3.12 5.19 -15.26
N HIS A 130 1.85 5.09 -15.62
CA HIS A 130 1.46 4.69 -16.98
C HIS A 130 1.41 5.94 -17.86
N SER A 131 2.30 6.02 -18.85
CA SER A 131 2.36 7.09 -19.86
C SER A 131 1.22 7.02 -20.87
#